data_AF-A0A0C3NS23-F1
#
_entry.id   AF-A0A0C3NS23-F1
#
_cell.length_a   1.000
_cell.length_b   1.000
_cell.length_c   1.000
_cell.angle_alpha   90.00
_cell.angle_beta   90.00
_cell.angle_gamma   90.00
#
_symmetry.space_group_name_H-M   'P 1'
#
loop_
_entity.id
_entity.type
_entity.pdbx_description
1 polymer ?
#
loop_
_entity_poly.entity_id
_entity_poly.type
_entity_poly.pdbx_seq_one_letter_code
_entity_poly.pdbx_strand_id
1 'polypeptide(L)'
;MVWGRVCGSRVHHCPTCKIPLLTGEQPGFCCGTKGSRFHDVPPLPPLPHEFNSFLKHPDISRLSRRLNLLFSFASMETTAAFPELRGSPAFVAIQGKVYHR
;
A
#
# COMPACT_ATOMS: atom_id res chain seq x y z
N MET A 1 -1.68 1.59 8.65
CA MET A 1 -2.08 0.22 8.27
C MET A 1 -1.23 -0.73 9.08
N VAL A 2 -1.82 -1.51 9.99
CA VAL A 2 -1.09 -2.52 10.78
C VAL A 2 -1.33 -3.86 10.12
N TRP A 3 -0.30 -4.36 9.43
CA TRP A 3 -0.32 -5.69 8.82
C TRP A 3 -0.35 -6.75 9.92
N GLY A 4 -1.20 -7.78 9.76
CA GLY A 4 -1.28 -8.89 10.73
C GLY A 4 -1.67 -8.45 12.14
N ARG A 5 -2.69 -7.60 12.28
CA ARG A 5 -3.13 -7.13 13.62
C ARG A 5 -3.46 -8.35 14.48
N VAL A 6 -2.72 -8.47 15.57
CA VAL A 6 -2.86 -9.58 16.51
C VAL A 6 -4.19 -9.43 17.25
N CYS A 7 -5.12 -10.36 17.05
CA CYS A 7 -6.31 -10.46 17.91
C CYS A 7 -5.91 -11.30 19.14
N GLY A 8 -5.51 -10.62 20.21
CA GLY A 8 -4.88 -11.26 21.39
C GLY A 8 -3.38 -11.48 21.18
N SER A 9 -2.91 -12.74 21.29
CA SER A 9 -1.50 -13.15 21.07
C SER A 9 -1.26 -13.93 19.78
N ARG A 10 -2.30 -14.12 18.94
CA ARG A 10 -2.22 -14.93 17.73
C ARG A 10 -2.40 -14.08 16.47
N VAL A 11 -1.47 -14.24 15.54
CA VAL A 11 -1.60 -13.76 14.16
C VAL A 11 -2.53 -14.73 13.44
N HIS A 12 -3.63 -14.22 12.90
CA HIS A 12 -4.54 -15.03 12.09
C HIS A 12 -3.90 -15.29 10.73
N HIS A 13 -3.93 -16.54 10.27
CA HIS A 13 -3.38 -16.93 8.98
C HIS A 13 -4.46 -17.62 8.15
N CYS A 14 -4.37 -17.49 6.83
CA CYS A 14 -5.21 -18.29 5.93
C CYS A 14 -4.90 -19.79 6.12
N PRO A 15 -5.90 -20.67 6.25
CA PRO A 15 -5.66 -22.10 6.43
C PRO A 15 -5.03 -22.77 5.20
N THR A 16 -5.22 -22.19 4.00
CA THR A 16 -4.72 -22.72 2.73
C THR A 16 -3.32 -22.22 2.41
N CYS A 17 -3.13 -20.91 2.19
CA CYS A 17 -1.84 -20.35 1.79
C CYS A 17 -0.93 -19.93 2.95
N LYS A 18 -1.42 -19.98 4.19
CA LYS A 18 -0.69 -19.58 5.42
C LYS A 18 -0.23 -18.11 5.49
N ILE A 19 -0.73 -17.24 4.61
CA ILE A 19 -0.43 -15.80 4.67
C ILE A 19 -1.12 -15.17 5.90
N PRO A 20 -0.46 -14.26 6.62
CA PRO A 20 -1.09 -13.47 7.69
C PRO A 20 -2.26 -12.65 7.16
N LEU A 21 -3.43 -12.81 7.77
CA LEU A 21 -4.63 -12.05 7.45
C LEU A 21 -4.55 -10.65 8.07
N LEU A 22 -5.04 -9.64 7.36
CA LEU A 22 -5.17 -8.29 7.89
C LEU A 22 -6.32 -8.18 8.89
N THR A 23 -6.40 -7.03 9.57
CA THR A 23 -7.44 -6.76 10.56
C THR A 23 -8.83 -6.93 9.94
N GLY A 24 -9.63 -7.84 10.48
CA GLY A 24 -11.01 -8.06 10.03
C GLY A 24 -11.15 -8.91 8.77
N GLU A 25 -10.04 -9.38 8.18
CA GLU A 25 -10.10 -10.33 7.07
C GLU A 25 -10.54 -11.71 7.56
N GLN A 26 -11.49 -12.30 6.84
CA GLN A 26 -11.94 -13.67 7.07
C GLN A 26 -11.02 -14.66 6.36
N PRO A 27 -10.88 -15.91 6.84
CA PRO A 27 -10.04 -16.95 6.23
C PRO A 27 -10.30 -17.22 4.73
N GLY A 28 -11.49 -16.90 4.23
CA GLY A 28 -11.86 -17.03 2.82
C GLY A 28 -11.50 -15.84 1.93
N PHE A 29 -10.97 -14.74 2.48
CA PHE A 29 -10.61 -13.55 1.71
C PHE A 29 -9.45 -13.84 0.73
N CYS A 30 -8.42 -14.55 1.16
CA CYS A 30 -7.23 -14.81 0.35
C CYS A 30 -7.43 -15.94 -0.67
N CYS A 31 -7.96 -17.10 -0.25
CA CYS A 31 -8.03 -18.29 -1.11
C CYS A 31 -9.46 -18.74 -1.43
N GLY A 32 -10.47 -17.92 -1.14
CA GLY A 32 -11.86 -18.33 -1.21
C GLY A 32 -12.27 -19.29 -0.09
N THR A 33 -13.55 -19.62 -0.04
CA THR A 33 -14.09 -20.59 0.92
C THR A 33 -13.37 -21.94 0.80
N LYS A 34 -12.75 -22.40 1.89
CA LYS A 34 -11.97 -23.66 1.94
C LYS A 34 -10.88 -23.78 0.86
N GLY A 35 -10.32 -22.66 0.37
CA GLY A 35 -9.28 -22.71 -0.66
C GLY A 35 -9.81 -22.87 -2.10
N SER A 36 -11.10 -22.68 -2.33
CA SER A 36 -11.75 -22.84 -3.64
C SER A 36 -11.14 -22.02 -4.78
N ARG A 37 -10.39 -20.95 -4.46
CA ARG A 37 -9.75 -20.04 -5.41
C ARG A 37 -8.22 -20.12 -5.39
N PHE A 38 -7.65 -21.08 -4.64
CA PHE A 38 -6.19 -21.15 -4.47
C PHE A 38 -5.43 -21.45 -5.77
N HIS A 39 -6.05 -22.19 -6.68
CA HIS A 39 -5.46 -22.56 -7.97
C HIS A 39 -5.89 -21.66 -9.13
N ASP A 40 -6.75 -20.67 -8.89
CA ASP A 40 -7.27 -19.79 -9.93
C ASP A 40 -6.17 -18.87 -10.50
N VAL A 41 -5.14 -18.58 -9.69
CA VAL A 41 -4.04 -17.70 -10.06
C VAL A 41 -2.71 -18.45 -9.86
N PRO A 42 -1.84 -18.52 -10.88
CA PRO A 42 -0.52 -19.08 -10.69
C PRO A 42 0.28 -18.25 -9.68
N PRO A 43 1.20 -18.88 -8.91
CA PRO A 43 2.05 -18.14 -7.99
C PRO A 43 2.87 -17.10 -8.76
N LEU A 44 3.08 -15.93 -8.14
CA LEU A 44 3.94 -14.91 -8.72
C LEU A 44 5.36 -15.47 -8.88
N PRO A 45 6.07 -15.12 -9.97
CA PRO A 45 7.46 -15.47 -10.11
C PRO A 45 8.28 -14.88 -8.95
N PRO A 46 9.40 -15.51 -8.59
CA PRO A 46 10.29 -14.96 -7.57
C PRO A 46 10.75 -13.56 -7.98
N LEU A 47 10.92 -12.69 -6.98
CA LEU A 47 11.44 -11.35 -7.23
C LEU A 47 12.85 -11.42 -7.84
N PRO A 48 13.19 -10.52 -8.78
CA PRO A 48 14.54 -10.44 -9.33
C PRO A 48 15.58 -10.20 -8.24
N HIS A 49 16.78 -10.76 -8.39
CA HIS A 49 17.82 -10.72 -7.35
C HIS A 49 18.23 -9.29 -6.97
N GLU A 50 18.15 -8.36 -7.92
CA GLU A 50 18.41 -6.93 -7.76
C GLU A 50 17.56 -6.30 -6.66
N PHE A 51 16.39 -6.89 -6.38
CA PHE A 51 15.47 -6.39 -5.36
C PHE A 51 15.99 -6.63 -3.93
N ASN A 52 16.86 -7.62 -3.74
CA ASN A 52 17.42 -7.94 -2.42
C ASN A 52 18.17 -6.75 -1.80
N SER A 53 18.81 -5.94 -2.63
CA SER A 53 19.60 -4.78 -2.21
C SER A 53 18.74 -3.73 -1.51
N PHE A 54 17.52 -3.50 -2.01
CA PHE A 54 16.63 -2.48 -1.45
C PHE A 54 15.66 -3.05 -0.41
N LEU A 55 15.23 -4.32 -0.54
CA LEU A 55 14.31 -4.96 0.41
C LEU A 55 14.89 -5.03 1.84
N LYS A 56 16.22 -5.07 1.96
CA LYS A 56 16.93 -5.05 3.25
C LYS A 56 17.34 -3.65 3.71
N HIS A 57 17.01 -2.61 2.95
CA HIS A 57 17.42 -1.25 3.28
C HIS A 57 16.63 -0.74 4.51
N PRO A 58 17.30 -0.26 5.58
CA PRO A 58 16.63 0.08 6.84
C PRO A 58 15.58 1.19 6.66
N ASP A 59 15.80 2.09 5.71
CA ASP A 59 14.89 3.20 5.39
C ASP A 59 13.86 2.90 4.30
N ILE A 60 13.76 1.67 3.76
CA ILE A 60 12.87 1.39 2.61
C ILE A 60 11.42 1.82 2.89
N SER A 61 10.91 1.58 4.09
CA SER A 61 9.56 1.97 4.50
C SER A 61 9.36 3.48 4.53
N ARG A 62 10.39 4.24 4.92
CA ARG A 62 10.36 5.70 4.98
C ARG A 62 10.42 6.30 3.57
N LEU A 63 11.35 5.80 2.74
CA LEU A 63 11.56 6.26 1.37
C LEU A 63 10.38 5.93 0.46
N SER A 64 9.85 4.70 0.54
CA SER A 64 8.68 4.27 -0.26
C SER A 64 7.43 5.09 0.09
N ARG A 65 7.21 5.39 1.38
CA ARG A 65 6.10 6.25 1.80
C ARG A 65 6.21 7.65 1.19
N ARG A 66 7.40 8.25 1.21
CA ARG A 66 7.62 9.58 0.62
C ARG A 66 7.33 9.57 -0.89
N LEU A 67 7.81 8.54 -1.59
CA LEU A 67 7.58 8.37 -3.03
C LEU A 67 6.09 8.18 -3.33
N ASN A 68 5.40 7.31 -2.59
CA ASN A 68 3.96 7.08 -2.75
C ASN A 68 3.15 8.37 -2.50
N LEU A 69 3.51 9.16 -1.48
CA LEU A 69 2.86 10.45 -1.23
C LEU A 69 3.05 11.42 -2.39
N LEU A 70 4.25 11.48 -3.00
CA LEU A 70 4.51 12.31 -4.16
C LEU A 70 3.71 11.85 -5.39
N PHE A 71 3.64 10.54 -5.63
CA PHE A 71 2.80 10.00 -6.72
C PHE A 71 1.33 10.27 -6.49
N SER A 72 0.82 10.02 -5.29
CA SER A 72 -0.57 10.34 -4.94
C SER A 72 -0.84 11.84 -5.12
N PHE A 73 0.09 12.70 -4.72
CA PHE A 73 -0.01 14.14 -4.93
C PHE A 73 -0.03 14.52 -6.41
N ALA A 74 0.89 13.99 -7.22
CA ALA A 74 0.93 14.24 -8.65
C ALA A 74 -0.30 13.70 -9.39
N SER A 75 -0.89 12.61 -8.91
CA SER A 75 -2.14 12.04 -9.45
C SER A 75 -3.40 12.79 -9.03
N MET A 76 -3.31 13.71 -8.06
CA MET A 76 -4.44 14.58 -7.75
C MET A 76 -4.62 15.58 -8.90
N GLU A 77 -5.53 15.23 -9.79
CA GLU A 77 -6.01 16.14 -10.82
C GLU A 77 -6.68 17.34 -10.13
N THR A 78 -6.19 18.55 -10.42
CA THR A 78 -6.75 19.79 -9.89
C THR A 78 -7.80 20.30 -10.86
N THR A 79 -9.06 20.40 -10.42
CA THR A 79 -10.14 21.01 -11.22
C THR A 79 -10.05 22.53 -11.26
N ALA A 80 -9.26 23.14 -10.38
CA ALA A 80 -8.96 24.56 -10.37
C ALA A 80 -7.71 24.84 -11.21
N ALA A 81 -7.71 25.96 -11.94
CA ALA A 81 -6.51 26.47 -12.58
C ALA A 81 -5.41 26.68 -11.53
N PHE A 82 -4.19 26.24 -11.83
CA PHE A 82 -3.02 26.60 -11.02
C PHE A 82 -2.90 28.13 -11.03
N PRO A 83 -2.69 28.78 -9.88
CA PRO A 83 -2.52 30.22 -9.83
C PRO A 83 -1.30 30.62 -10.65
N GLU A 84 -1.43 31.67 -11.47
CA GLU A 84 -0.27 32.31 -12.10
C GLU A 84 0.58 32.99 -11.02
N LEU A 85 1.60 32.28 -10.55
CA LEU A 85 2.56 32.84 -9.61
C LEU A 85 3.53 33.72 -10.41
N ARG A 86 3.37 35.05 -10.33
CA ARG A 86 4.34 35.99 -10.89
C ARG A 86 5.63 35.95 -10.07
N GLY A 87 6.61 35.18 -10.56
CA GLY A 87 7.93 34.99 -9.92
C GLY A 87 8.20 33.52 -9.57
N SER A 88 9.45 33.20 -9.22
CA SER A 88 9.86 31.84 -8.84
C SER A 88 9.42 31.55 -7.40
N PRO A 89 8.42 30.69 -7.14
CA PRO A 89 7.96 30.45 -5.78
C PRO A 89 8.87 29.41 -5.14
N ALA A 90 9.62 29.79 -4.11
CA ALA A 90 10.42 28.86 -3.32
C ALA A 90 9.54 27.87 -2.51
N PHE A 91 8.27 28.23 -2.23
CA PHE A 91 7.34 27.43 -1.44
C PHE A 91 5.89 27.64 -1.92
N VAL A 92 5.14 26.55 -2.08
CA VAL A 92 3.69 26.56 -2.37
C VAL A 92 2.98 25.76 -1.28
N ALA A 93 1.93 26.34 -0.69
CA ALA A 93 1.04 25.66 0.26
C ALA A 93 -0.33 25.46 -0.41
N ILE A 94 -0.82 24.22 -0.46
CA ILE A 94 -2.10 23.86 -1.07
C ILE A 94 -3.07 23.45 0.04
N GLN A 95 -4.24 24.09 0.07
CA GLN A 95 -5.31 23.80 1.01
C GLN A 95 -6.42 23.00 0.28
N GLY A 96 -6.64 21.75 0.70
CA GLY A 96 -7.70 20.89 0.15
C GLY A 96 -8.85 20.67 1.14
N LYS A 97 -10.04 20.29 0.64
CA LYS A 97 -11.17 19.81 1.44
C LYS A 97 -11.33 18.30 1.25
N VAL A 98 -11.55 17.58 2.35
CA VAL A 98 -11.89 16.15 2.32
C VAL A 98 -13.35 16.01 1.93
N TYR A 99 -13.63 15.41 0.78
CA TYR A 99 -14.99 15.27 0.22
C TYR A 99 -15.66 13.92 0.50
N HIS A 100 -14.93 12.96 1.08
CA HIS A 100 -15.46 11.66 1.48
C HIS A 100 -14.66 11.14 2.69
N ARG A 101 -15.36 10.63 3.72
CA ARG A 101 -14.75 10.06 4.93
C ARG A 101 -15.15 8.60 5.10
#